data_AF-A0A8J7W2Z5-F1
#
_entry.id   AF-A0A8J7W2Z5-F1
#
_cell.length_a   1.000
_cell.length_b   1.000
_cell.length_c   1.000
_cell.angle_alpha   90.00
_cell.angle_beta   90.00
_cell.angle_gamma   90.00
#
_symmetry.space_group_name_H-M   'P 1'
#
loop_
_entity.id
_entity.type
_entity.pdbx_description
1 polymer ?
#
loop_
_entity_poly.entity_id
_entity_poly.type
_entity_poly.pdbx_seq_one_letter_code
_entity_poly.pdbx_strand_id
1 'polypeptide(L)'
;MFKRKKRRSKVYKNSSQVIDIEEARKGRKLKREAAIEKKNKVKKTKAVVTERQAGKKARRRMIYFAVFLVIIGLISASAINIVTLKINEAKALEEQQALLKQKERLETELSQINSPEYIEQQARQQLRMVKPGEILYVLPDKTKKTTSQGIVPE
;
A
#
# COMPACT_ATOMS: atom_id res chain seq x y z
N MET A 1 23.86 67.51 3.07
CA MET A 1 23.09 68.11 4.19
C MET A 1 21.68 67.51 4.23
N PHE A 2 21.40 66.60 5.16
CA PHE A 2 20.09 65.92 5.24
C PHE A 2 19.03 66.87 5.84
N LYS A 3 18.03 67.29 5.05
CA LYS A 3 16.88 68.06 5.56
C LYS A 3 16.09 67.19 6.55
N ARG A 4 16.27 67.42 7.85
CA ARG A 4 15.51 66.75 8.92
C ARG A 4 14.02 67.08 8.74
N LYS A 5 13.17 66.05 8.58
CA LYS A 5 11.71 66.23 8.54
C LYS A 5 11.26 66.92 9.84
N LYS A 6 10.54 68.04 9.72
CA LYS A 6 9.97 68.75 10.87
C LYS A 6 9.07 67.77 11.64
N ARG A 7 9.29 67.63 12.95
CA ARG A 7 8.50 66.74 13.83
C ARG A 7 7.04 67.20 13.80
N ARG A 8 6.10 66.26 13.65
CA ARG A 8 4.65 66.53 13.59
C ARG A 8 4.14 67.37 14.76
N SER A 9 4.76 67.23 15.94
CA SER A 9 4.42 68.00 17.14
C SER A 9 4.60 69.51 17.01
N LYS A 10 5.50 70.01 16.13
CA LYS A 10 5.65 71.45 15.91
C LYS A 10 4.47 72.07 15.15
N VAL A 11 3.71 71.26 14.40
CA VAL A 11 2.58 71.74 13.59
C VAL A 11 1.40 72.13 14.49
N TYR A 12 1.18 71.37 15.57
CA TYR A 12 0.04 71.57 16.47
C TYR A 12 0.29 72.60 17.57
N LYS A 13 1.54 73.01 17.80
CA LYS A 13 1.89 73.98 18.86
C LYS A 13 1.60 75.44 18.48
N ASN A 14 1.54 75.75 17.18
CA ASN A 14 1.34 77.10 16.67
C ASN A 14 -0.05 77.31 16.05
N SER A 15 -0.94 76.31 16.15
CA SER A 15 -2.30 76.36 15.60
C SER A 15 -3.31 76.09 16.72
N SER A 16 -4.11 77.08 17.10
CA SER A 16 -5.25 76.93 18.03
C SER A 16 -6.45 76.20 17.40
N GLN A 17 -6.24 75.47 16.32
CA GLN A 17 -7.30 74.83 15.55
C GLN A 17 -7.82 73.60 16.29
N VAL A 18 -9.10 73.63 16.65
CA VAL A 18 -9.80 72.50 17.24
C VAL A 18 -9.80 71.36 16.21
N ILE A 19 -9.30 70.20 16.61
CA ILE A 19 -9.23 69.02 15.74
C ILE A 19 -10.64 68.46 15.61
N ASP A 20 -11.24 68.59 14.44
CA ASP A 20 -12.45 67.84 14.12
C ASP A 20 -12.08 66.34 14.04
N ILE A 21 -12.62 65.57 14.98
CA ILE A 21 -12.35 64.15 15.15
C ILE A 21 -12.83 63.36 13.94
N GLU A 22 -13.94 63.78 13.30
CA GLU A 22 -14.49 63.08 12.14
C GLU A 22 -13.62 63.27 10.90
N GLU A 23 -13.18 64.50 10.65
CA GLU A 23 -12.30 64.81 9.52
C GLU A 23 -10.93 64.14 9.70
N ALA A 24 -10.40 64.14 10.93
CA ALA A 24 -9.18 63.42 11.26
C ALA A 24 -9.32 61.90 11.07
N ARG A 25 -10.48 61.31 11.37
CA ARG A 25 -10.78 59.89 11.13
C ARG A 25 -10.87 59.59 9.63
N LYS A 26 -11.60 60.40 8.86
CA LYS A 26 -11.72 60.27 7.38
C LYS A 26 -10.35 60.37 6.70
N GLY A 27 -9.54 61.35 7.08
CA GLY A 27 -8.18 61.53 6.54
C GLY A 27 -7.22 60.37 6.86
N ARG A 28 -7.36 59.71 8.02
CA ARG A 28 -6.60 58.49 8.36
C ARG A 28 -7.05 57.30 7.52
N LYS A 29 -8.36 57.13 7.30
CA LYS A 29 -8.94 56.06 6.48
C LYS A 29 -8.45 56.16 5.02
N LEU A 30 -8.57 57.34 4.40
CA LEU A 30 -8.09 57.58 3.03
C LEU A 30 -6.58 57.32 2.87
N LYS A 31 -5.76 57.71 3.85
CA LYS A 31 -4.32 57.43 3.83
C LYS A 31 -4.00 55.93 3.94
N ARG A 32 -4.80 55.19 4.72
CA ARG A 32 -4.66 53.73 4.84
C ARG A 32 -5.08 53.04 3.55
N GLU A 33 -6.20 53.44 2.95
CA GLU A 33 -6.70 52.91 1.68
C GLU A 33 -5.70 53.17 0.55
N ALA A 34 -5.20 54.39 0.41
CA ALA A 34 -4.16 54.72 -0.58
C ALA A 34 -2.86 53.93 -0.34
N ALA A 35 -2.49 53.65 0.91
CA ALA A 35 -1.32 52.81 1.21
C ALA A 35 -1.56 51.33 0.86
N ILE A 36 -2.77 50.81 1.09
CA ILE A 36 -3.18 49.45 0.71
C ILE A 36 -3.19 49.32 -0.82
N GLU A 37 -3.76 50.29 -1.54
CA GLU A 37 -3.75 50.32 -2.99
C GLU A 37 -2.33 50.36 -3.56
N LYS A 38 -1.44 51.19 -2.99
CA LYS A 38 -0.03 51.22 -3.39
C LYS A 38 0.67 49.89 -3.15
N LYS A 39 0.44 49.26 -1.99
CA LYS A 39 0.99 47.91 -1.70
C LYS A 39 0.46 46.88 -2.68
N ASN A 40 -0.83 46.91 -3.01
CA ASN A 40 -1.46 45.98 -3.94
C ASN A 40 -0.97 46.20 -5.38
N LYS A 41 -0.80 47.45 -5.82
CA LYS A 41 -0.21 47.77 -7.14
C LYS A 41 1.24 47.26 -7.24
N VAL A 42 2.06 47.46 -6.20
CA VAL A 42 3.44 46.94 -6.16
C VAL A 42 3.49 45.40 -6.13
N LYS A 43 2.55 44.74 -5.45
CA LYS A 43 2.42 43.27 -5.50
C LYS A 43 2.03 42.80 -6.90
N LYS A 44 1.06 43.47 -7.55
CA LYS A 44 0.63 43.14 -8.92
C LYS A 44 1.76 43.30 -9.94
N THR A 45 2.54 44.38 -9.86
CA THR A 45 3.68 44.58 -10.78
C THR A 45 4.82 43.58 -10.55
N LYS A 46 5.05 43.14 -9.31
CA LYS A 46 6.02 42.08 -8.99
C LYS A 46 5.49 40.66 -9.28
N ALA A 47 4.17 40.48 -9.31
CA ALA A 47 3.52 39.20 -9.60
C ALA A 47 3.58 38.82 -11.08
N VAL A 48 3.93 39.76 -11.97
CA VAL A 48 4.34 39.44 -13.35
C VAL A 48 5.73 38.83 -13.28
N VAL A 49 5.80 37.57 -12.83
CA VAL A 49 6.98 36.74 -12.97
C VAL A 49 7.28 36.68 -14.45
N THR A 50 8.41 37.26 -14.87
CA THR A 50 8.84 37.20 -16.27
C THR A 50 8.85 35.73 -16.70
N GLU A 51 8.30 35.37 -17.87
CA GLU A 51 8.15 33.97 -18.29
C GLU A 51 9.46 33.16 -18.17
N ARG A 52 10.60 33.83 -18.39
CA ARG A 52 11.96 33.29 -18.18
C ARG A 52 12.26 32.86 -16.74
N GLN A 53 11.74 33.57 -15.74
CA GLN A 53 11.89 33.23 -14.31
C GLN A 53 10.92 32.13 -13.87
N ALA A 54 9.72 32.06 -14.47
CA ALA A 54 8.75 31.00 -14.24
C ALA A 54 9.29 29.64 -14.73
N GLY A 55 9.89 29.61 -15.93
CA GLY A 55 10.52 28.39 -16.49
C GLY A 55 11.67 27.86 -15.63
N LYS A 56 12.54 28.73 -15.09
CA LYS A 56 13.62 28.31 -14.17
C LYS A 56 13.09 27.74 -12.86
N LYS A 57 12.01 28.31 -12.30
CA LYS A 57 11.35 27.79 -11.08
C LYS A 57 10.66 26.45 -11.35
N ALA A 58 9.99 26.29 -12.50
CA ALA A 58 9.36 25.04 -12.90
C ALA A 58 10.40 23.92 -13.09
N ARG A 59 11.53 24.21 -13.75
CA ARG A 59 12.62 23.24 -13.90
C ARG A 59 13.21 22.80 -12.57
N ARG A 60 13.40 23.72 -11.61
CA ARG A 60 13.84 23.35 -10.25
C ARG A 60 12.82 22.47 -9.52
N ARG A 61 11.52 22.78 -9.62
CA ARG A 61 10.45 21.94 -9.06
C ARG A 61 10.45 20.53 -9.66
N MET A 62 10.65 20.41 -10.97
CA MET A 62 10.78 19.12 -11.65
C MET A 62 11.98 18.32 -11.13
N ILE A 63 13.12 18.97 -10.92
CA ILE A 63 14.31 18.30 -10.36
C ILE A 63 14.02 17.81 -8.94
N TYR A 64 13.43 18.64 -8.07
CA TYR A 64 13.07 18.20 -6.71
C TYR A 64 12.06 17.06 -6.72
N PHE A 65 11.08 17.10 -7.63
CA PHE A 65 10.11 16.01 -7.79
C PHE A 65 10.77 14.71 -8.24
N ALA A 66 11.70 14.78 -9.20
CA ALA A 66 12.47 13.61 -9.63
C ALA A 66 13.31 13.03 -8.48
N VAL A 67 14.01 13.87 -7.70
CA VAL A 67 14.77 13.44 -6.52
C VAL A 67 13.85 12.80 -5.49
N PHE A 68 12.67 13.38 -5.24
CA PHE A 68 11.68 12.82 -4.33
C PHE A 68 11.19 11.43 -4.78
N LEU A 69 10.93 11.23 -6.07
CA LEU A 69 10.57 9.92 -6.62
C LEU A 69 11.70 8.90 -6.48
N VAL A 70 12.97 9.31 -6.67
CA VAL A 70 14.12 8.43 -6.46
C VAL A 70 14.21 7.98 -4.99
N ILE A 71 14.00 8.90 -4.04
CA ILE A 71 13.98 8.58 -2.61
C ILE A 71 12.85 7.60 -2.28
N ILE A 72 11.64 7.82 -2.80
CA ILE A 72 10.52 6.89 -2.63
C ILE A 72 10.86 5.53 -3.25
N GLY A 73 11.43 5.51 -4.45
CA GLY A 73 11.86 4.30 -5.13
C GLY A 73 12.82 3.46 -4.29
N LEU A 74 13.86 4.08 -3.72
CA LEU A 74 14.82 3.43 -2.83
C LEU A 74 14.16 2.83 -1.57
N ILE A 75 13.24 3.57 -0.94
CA ILE A 75 12.50 3.09 0.23
C ILE A 75 11.59 1.91 -0.15
N SER A 76 10.91 2.00 -1.29
CA SER A 76 9.99 0.96 -1.77
C SER A 76 10.71 -0.35 -2.11
N ALA A 77 11.90 -0.29 -2.71
CA ALA A 77 12.72 -1.47 -2.98
C ALA A 77 13.11 -2.21 -1.69
N SER A 78 13.43 -1.45 -0.63
CA SER A 78 13.72 -2.02 0.70
C SER A 78 12.47 -2.63 1.35
N ALA A 79 11.32 -1.97 1.23
CA ALA A 79 10.06 -2.45 1.79
C ALA A 79 9.56 -3.74 1.13
N ILE A 80 9.69 -3.88 -0.20
CA ILE A 80 9.28 -5.08 -0.94
C ILE A 80 10.05 -6.30 -0.43
N ASN A 81 11.37 -6.19 -0.23
CA ASN A 81 12.21 -7.29 0.27
C ASN A 81 11.81 -7.75 1.68
N ILE A 82 11.37 -6.83 2.55
CA ILE A 82 10.93 -7.18 3.91
C ILE A 82 9.58 -7.88 3.87
N VAL A 83 8.66 -7.43 3.01
CA VAL A 83 7.33 -8.03 2.88
C VAL A 83 7.40 -9.41 2.24
N THR A 84 8.24 -9.59 1.21
CA THR A 84 8.45 -10.91 0.60
C THR A 84 9.06 -11.88 1.60
N LEU A 85 9.98 -11.44 2.45
CA LEU A 85 10.58 -12.31 3.47
C LEU A 85 9.54 -12.82 4.47
N LYS A 86 8.67 -11.94 5.00
CA LYS A 86 7.61 -12.35 5.94
C LYS A 86 6.58 -13.28 5.31
N ILE A 87 6.23 -13.05 4.04
CA ILE A 87 5.31 -13.93 3.30
C ILE A 87 5.96 -15.29 3.07
N ASN A 88 7.26 -15.33 2.75
CA ASN A 88 8.00 -16.57 2.54
C ASN A 88 8.17 -17.36 3.85
N GLU A 89 8.40 -16.70 4.98
CA GLU A 89 8.45 -17.34 6.30
C GLU A 89 7.12 -18.01 6.65
N ALA A 90 5.99 -17.31 6.42
CA ALA A 90 4.66 -17.87 6.67
C ALA A 90 4.40 -19.11 5.80
N LYS A 91 4.73 -19.05 4.51
CA LYS A 91 4.60 -20.19 3.59
C LYS A 91 5.50 -21.36 3.97
N ALA A 92 6.76 -21.08 4.33
CA ALA A 92 7.70 -22.11 4.75
C ALA A 92 7.24 -22.84 6.02
N LEU A 93 6.65 -22.11 6.97
CA LEU A 93 6.07 -22.70 8.18
C LEU A 93 4.84 -23.57 7.88
N GLU A 94 3.96 -23.13 6.98
CA GLU A 94 2.81 -23.94 6.53
C GLU A 94 3.26 -25.22 5.82
N GLU A 95 4.24 -25.11 4.91
CA GLU A 95 4.83 -26.25 4.22
C GLU A 95 5.51 -27.21 5.21
N GLN A 96 6.25 -26.69 6.19
CA GLN A 96 6.88 -27.51 7.22
C GLN A 96 5.84 -28.28 8.05
N GLN A 97 4.74 -27.64 8.44
CA GLN A 97 3.66 -28.31 9.17
C GLN A 97 2.95 -29.37 8.31
N ALA A 98 2.74 -29.08 7.02
CA ALA A 98 2.15 -30.05 6.09
C ALA A 98 3.05 -31.27 5.91
N LEU A 99 4.37 -31.07 5.78
CA LEU A 99 5.36 -32.14 5.66
C LEU A 99 5.46 -32.96 6.95
N LEU A 100 5.41 -32.32 8.13
CA LEU A 100 5.39 -33.03 9.41
C LEU A 100 4.16 -33.94 9.55
N LYS A 101 2.98 -33.43 9.18
CA LYS A 101 1.74 -34.25 9.18
C LYS A 101 1.83 -35.42 8.20
N GLN A 102 2.43 -35.22 7.03
CA GLN A 102 2.65 -36.31 6.08
C GLN A 102 3.63 -37.35 6.65
N LYS A 103 4.70 -36.90 7.28
CA LYS A 103 5.67 -37.77 7.94
C LYS A 103 5.02 -38.61 9.04
N GLU A 104 4.23 -37.99 9.93
CA GLU A 104 3.52 -38.72 11.00
C GLU A 104 2.53 -39.77 10.45
N ARG A 105 1.81 -39.43 9.38
CA ARG A 105 0.91 -40.38 8.71
C ARG A 105 1.67 -41.57 8.13
N LEU A 106 2.77 -41.30 7.42
CA LEU A 106 3.61 -42.34 6.83
C LEU A 106 4.29 -43.20 7.90
N GLU A 107 4.75 -42.62 9.00
CA GLU A 107 5.31 -43.38 10.13
C GLU A 107 4.26 -44.28 10.78
N THR A 108 3.02 -43.79 10.92
CA THR A 108 1.90 -44.60 11.41
C THR A 108 1.61 -45.77 10.47
N GLU A 109 1.53 -45.51 9.16
CA GLU A 109 1.31 -46.55 8.15
C GLU A 109 2.45 -47.58 8.14
N LEU A 110 3.70 -47.13 8.24
CA LEU A 110 4.88 -47.99 8.33
C LEU A 110 4.83 -48.91 9.56
N SER A 111 4.41 -48.37 10.71
CA SER A 111 4.27 -49.17 11.93
C SER A 111 3.18 -50.24 11.82
N GLN A 112 2.12 -49.95 11.07
CA GLN A 112 0.98 -50.86 10.89
C GLN A 112 1.21 -51.92 9.80
N ILE A 113 2.11 -51.68 8.85
CA ILE A 113 2.42 -52.59 7.74
C ILE A 113 2.78 -54.01 8.19
N ASN A 114 3.47 -54.14 9.33
CA ASN A 114 3.90 -55.45 9.85
C ASN A 114 2.80 -56.17 10.67
N SER A 115 1.66 -55.53 10.88
CA SER A 115 0.55 -56.16 11.61
C SER A 115 -0.20 -57.15 10.70
N PRO A 116 -0.58 -58.33 11.23
CA PRO A 116 -1.28 -59.35 10.44
C PRO A 116 -2.63 -58.85 9.90
N GLU A 117 -3.32 -57.97 10.63
CA GLU A 117 -4.58 -57.36 10.22
C GLU A 117 -4.40 -56.44 9.00
N TYR A 118 -3.34 -55.63 8.96
CA TYR A 118 -3.04 -54.76 7.82
C TYR A 118 -2.71 -55.57 6.56
N ILE A 119 -1.92 -56.64 6.71
CA ILE A 119 -1.59 -57.56 5.61
C ILE A 119 -2.84 -58.26 5.09
N GLU A 120 -3.72 -58.74 5.98
CA GLU A 120 -4.99 -59.35 5.60
C GLU A 120 -5.90 -58.36 4.87
N GLN A 121 -6.01 -57.12 5.34
CA GLN A 121 -6.78 -56.07 4.67
C GLN A 121 -6.23 -55.77 3.28
N GLN A 122 -4.92 -55.61 3.12
CA GLN A 122 -4.32 -55.37 1.81
C GLN A 122 -4.48 -56.57 0.86
N ALA A 123 -4.36 -57.80 1.37
CA ALA A 123 -4.60 -59.01 0.59
C ALA A 123 -6.07 -59.10 0.11
N ARG A 124 -7.04 -58.75 0.97
CA ARG A 124 -8.47 -58.71 0.62
C ARG A 124 -8.78 -57.56 -0.36
N GLN A 125 -8.21 -56.37 -0.18
CA GLN A 125 -8.50 -55.18 -0.97
C GLN A 125 -7.80 -55.16 -2.33
N GLN A 126 -6.48 -55.38 -2.36
CA GLN A 126 -5.67 -55.29 -3.58
C GLN A 126 -5.66 -56.59 -4.37
N LEU A 127 -5.54 -57.72 -3.67
CA LEU A 127 -5.36 -59.05 -4.30
C LEU A 127 -6.65 -59.87 -4.34
N ARG A 128 -7.74 -59.39 -3.72
CA ARG A 128 -9.04 -60.10 -3.61
C ARG A 128 -8.90 -61.52 -3.06
N MET A 129 -7.92 -61.73 -2.17
CA MET A 129 -7.70 -63.03 -1.51
C MET A 129 -8.72 -63.24 -0.39
N VAL A 130 -9.13 -64.49 -0.18
CA VAL A 130 -10.04 -64.91 0.89
C VAL A 130 -9.48 -66.13 1.61
N LYS A 131 -9.85 -66.34 2.87
CA LYS A 131 -9.40 -67.51 3.64
C LYS A 131 -10.11 -68.78 3.16
N PRO A 132 -9.52 -69.97 3.38
CA PRO A 132 -10.18 -71.24 3.05
C PRO A 132 -11.56 -71.32 3.72
N GLY A 133 -12.61 -71.54 2.92
CA GLY A 133 -14.01 -71.62 3.38
C GLY A 133 -14.79 -70.31 3.31
N GLU A 134 -14.17 -69.17 2.96
CA GLU A 134 -14.87 -67.91 2.70
C GLU A 134 -15.27 -67.80 1.20
N ILE A 135 -16.41 -67.15 0.90
CA ILE A 135 -16.90 -66.93 -0.47
C ILE A 135 -16.76 -65.45 -0.84
N LEU A 136 -16.03 -65.14 -1.92
CA LEU A 136 -15.87 -63.79 -2.44
C LEU A 136 -17.04 -63.41 -3.37
N TYR A 137 -17.81 -62.40 -3.01
CA TYR A 137 -18.84 -61.82 -3.89
C TYR A 137 -18.31 -60.57 -4.60
N VAL A 138 -18.23 -60.60 -5.92
CA VAL A 138 -17.88 -59.44 -6.76
C VAL A 138 -19.17 -58.87 -7.33
N LEU A 139 -19.60 -57.71 -6.81
CA LEU A 139 -20.76 -57.01 -7.37
C LEU A 139 -20.33 -56.25 -8.64
N PRO A 140 -21.11 -56.30 -9.72
CA PRO A 140 -20.85 -55.48 -10.89
C PRO A 140 -21.00 -54.00 -10.51
N ASP A 141 -19.99 -53.20 -10.83
CA ASP A 141 -20.08 -51.75 -10.71
C ASP A 141 -21.28 -51.25 -11.50
N LYS A 142 -22.22 -50.61 -10.81
CA LYS A 142 -23.45 -50.07 -11.42
C LYS A 142 -23.16 -49.04 -12.53
N THR A 143 -21.91 -48.61 -12.66
CA THR A 143 -21.41 -47.64 -13.64
C THR A 143 -20.75 -48.24 -14.88
N LYS A 144 -20.57 -49.58 -14.97
CA LYS A 144 -19.99 -50.27 -16.14
C LYS A 144 -20.95 -51.25 -16.81
N LYS A 145 -22.22 -50.87 -16.99
CA LYS A 145 -23.15 -51.61 -17.86
C LYS A 145 -22.98 -51.25 -19.33
N THR A 146 -21.79 -51.43 -19.89
CA THR A 146 -21.62 -51.57 -21.34
C THR A 146 -20.29 -52.30 -21.60
N THR A 147 -20.35 -53.38 -22.37
CA THR A 147 -19.23 -54.11 -23.00
C THR A 147 -18.98 -55.53 -22.47
N SER A 148 -19.50 -56.47 -23.26
CA SER A 148 -19.05 -57.86 -23.54
C SER A 148 -18.95 -58.84 -22.37
N GLN A 149 -19.95 -59.70 -22.18
CA GLN A 149 -20.06 -61.04 -22.80
C GLN A 149 -18.95 -62.01 -22.35
N GLY A 150 -19.34 -62.92 -21.47
CA GLY A 150 -18.53 -64.05 -21.02
C GLY A 150 -18.33 -65.05 -22.15
N ILE A 151 -17.10 -65.52 -22.27
CA ILE A 151 -16.73 -66.69 -23.07
C ILE A 151 -16.75 -67.87 -22.10
N VAL A 152 -17.70 -68.78 -22.32
CA VAL A 152 -17.76 -70.11 -21.69
C VAL A 152 -16.96 -71.05 -22.60
N PRO A 153 -15.97 -71.82 -22.12
CA PRO A 153 -15.39 -72.89 -22.90
C PRO A 153 -16.29 -74.13 -22.86
N GLU A 154 -16.40 -74.82 -24.01
CA GLU A 154 -16.94 -76.19 -24.12
C GLU A 154 -16.17 -77.19 -23.22
#